data_AF-A0A2N1DSI5-F1
#
_entry.id   AF-A0A2N1DSI5-F1
#
_cell.length_a   1.000
_cell.length_b   1.000
_cell.length_c   1.000
_cell.angle_alpha   90.00
_cell.angle_beta   90.00
_cell.angle_gamma   90.00
#
_symmetry.space_group_name_H-M   'P 1'
#
loop_
_entity.id
_entity.type
_entity.pdbx_description
1 polymer ?
#
loop_
_entity_poly.entity_id
_entity_poly.type
_entity_poly.pdbx_seq_one_letter_code
_entity_poly.pdbx_strand_id
1 'polypeptide(L)'
;MNAEKGYFIFYKNGWHGSFCQKQMNRLNVATSFLQQARSSSDIGVKIANYCSYFEALMSTNSAELTHQLAERAAFLLRNQPEDRYEHFKQTKKAYAVRSKVVHGDVLSKNQLQSIEEVSNHCDQVARELLIKALSDTDFLAALEAKDHSILDKFLIEKVFGIN
;
A
#
# COMPACT_ATOMS: atom_id res chain seq x y z
N MET A 1 33.39 64.89 6.51
CA MET A 1 32.01 64.57 6.09
C MET A 1 31.98 63.08 5.77
N ASN A 2 31.67 62.27 6.78
CA ASN A 2 31.79 60.81 6.73
C ASN A 2 30.51 60.23 6.10
N ALA A 3 30.68 59.54 4.97
CA ALA A 3 29.60 58.79 4.34
C ALA A 3 29.23 57.57 5.20
N GLU A 4 27.92 57.41 5.40
CA GLU A 4 27.31 56.42 6.28
C GLU A 4 27.57 54.98 5.81
N LYS A 5 27.85 54.13 6.80
CA LYS A 5 27.98 52.69 6.67
C LYS A 5 26.59 52.06 6.47
N GLY A 6 26.29 51.63 5.24
CA GLY A 6 25.18 50.70 4.99
C GLY A 6 25.60 49.28 5.34
N TYR A 7 25.36 48.85 6.58
CA TYR A 7 25.45 47.44 6.96
C TYR A 7 24.26 46.68 6.35
N PHE A 8 24.51 45.93 5.27
CA PHE A 8 23.59 44.89 4.83
C PHE A 8 23.80 43.67 5.74
N ILE A 9 22.94 43.54 6.76
CA ILE A 9 22.92 42.36 7.63
C ILE A 9 22.32 41.20 6.83
N PHE A 10 23.17 40.28 6.38
CA PHE A 10 22.73 38.96 5.92
C PHE A 10 22.14 38.20 7.11
N TYR A 11 20.81 38.19 7.23
CA TYR A 11 20.14 37.17 8.05
C TYR A 11 20.33 35.82 7.36
N LYS A 12 21.32 35.04 7.84
CA LYS A 12 21.32 33.57 7.69
C LYS A 12 20.17 32.99 8.50
N ASN A 13 18.94 33.17 8.04
CA ASN A 13 17.83 32.34 8.50
C ASN A 13 17.89 31.06 7.68
N GLY A 14 18.51 30.04 8.28
CA GLY A 14 18.61 28.72 7.71
C GLY A 14 17.24 28.23 7.27
N TRP A 15 17.18 27.68 6.06
CA TRP A 15 16.10 26.82 5.63
C TRP A 15 16.16 25.54 6.47
N HIS A 16 15.80 25.62 7.75
CA HIS A 16 15.20 24.50 8.44
C HIS A 16 13.76 24.47 7.96
N GLY A 17 13.57 24.11 6.69
CA GLY A 17 12.36 23.37 6.35
C GLY A 17 12.41 22.18 7.27
N SER A 18 11.66 22.23 8.37
CA SER A 18 11.30 21.04 9.10
C SER A 18 10.53 20.20 8.09
N PHE A 19 11.26 19.42 7.29
CA PHE A 19 10.73 18.29 6.60
C PHE A 19 10.09 17.50 7.72
N CYS A 20 8.76 17.54 7.75
CA CYS A 20 7.96 16.97 8.83
C CYS A 20 8.17 15.46 8.75
N GLN A 21 9.27 14.99 9.31
CA GLN A 21 9.65 13.59 9.42
C GLN A 21 8.89 13.00 10.61
N LYS A 22 7.59 13.35 10.72
CA LYS A 22 6.67 12.60 11.53
C LYS A 22 6.61 11.26 10.83
N GLN A 23 7.20 10.24 11.46
CA GLN A 23 7.22 8.87 10.97
C GLN A 23 5.84 8.55 10.41
N MET A 24 5.70 8.51 9.07
CA MET A 24 4.39 8.31 8.47
C MET A 24 3.97 6.91 8.84
N ASN A 25 2.92 6.79 9.65
CA ASN A 25 2.32 5.52 10.00
C ASN A 25 2.01 4.77 8.69
N ARG A 26 2.34 3.48 8.62
CA ARG A 26 2.07 2.62 7.46
C ARG A 26 0.64 2.75 6.97
N LEU A 27 -0.31 2.85 7.92
CA LEU A 27 -1.71 3.06 7.63
C LEU A 27 -1.95 4.37 6.86
N ASN A 28 -1.29 5.47 7.23
CA ASN A 28 -1.43 6.77 6.55
C ASN A 28 -0.88 6.74 5.11
N VAL A 29 0.27 6.09 4.93
CA VAL A 29 0.86 5.91 3.59
C VAL A 29 -0.07 5.06 2.74
N ALA A 30 -0.56 3.94 3.29
CA ALA A 30 -1.52 3.08 2.62
C ALA A 30 -2.77 3.88 2.25
N THR A 31 -3.42 4.58 3.18
CA THR A 31 -4.65 5.34 2.89
C THR A 31 -4.46 6.40 1.80
N SER A 32 -3.25 6.96 1.67
CA SER A 32 -2.92 7.89 0.59
C SER A 32 -2.95 7.21 -0.78
N PHE A 33 -2.44 5.99 -0.90
CA PHE A 33 -2.56 5.18 -2.13
C PHE A 33 -4.00 4.74 -2.41
N LEU A 34 -4.76 4.39 -1.37
CA LEU A 34 -6.18 4.06 -1.51
C LEU A 34 -6.98 5.25 -2.07
N GLN A 35 -6.72 6.45 -1.57
CA GLN A 35 -7.34 7.67 -2.09
C GLN A 35 -6.95 7.91 -3.55
N GLN A 36 -5.67 7.74 -3.91
CA GLN A 36 -5.21 7.88 -5.29
C GLN A 36 -5.85 6.85 -6.23
N ALA A 37 -6.01 5.60 -5.79
CA ALA A 37 -6.69 4.57 -6.57
C ALA A 37 -8.14 4.97 -6.87
N ARG A 38 -8.89 5.38 -5.85
CA ARG A 38 -10.31 5.76 -5.99
C ARG A 38 -10.53 7.02 -6.83
N SER A 39 -9.58 7.95 -6.79
CA SER A 39 -9.62 9.17 -7.60
C SER A 39 -9.10 9.00 -9.03
N SER A 40 -8.54 7.83 -9.36
CA SER A 40 -7.97 7.59 -10.69
C SER A 40 -9.05 7.25 -11.72
N SER A 41 -8.97 7.91 -12.89
CA SER A 41 -9.80 7.64 -14.06
C SER A 41 -9.29 6.46 -14.90
N ASP A 42 -7.97 6.28 -14.96
CA ASP A 42 -7.35 5.16 -15.68
C ASP A 42 -7.38 3.89 -14.82
N ILE A 43 -7.94 2.81 -15.36
CA ILE A 43 -8.14 1.56 -14.61
C ILE A 43 -6.83 0.84 -14.29
N GLY A 44 -5.81 0.97 -15.15
CA GLY A 44 -4.49 0.40 -14.92
C GLY A 44 -3.79 1.12 -13.77
N VAL A 45 -3.80 2.45 -13.78
CA VAL A 45 -3.26 3.29 -12.70
C VAL A 45 -4.03 3.06 -11.40
N LYS A 46 -5.36 2.89 -11.46
CA LYS A 46 -6.19 2.52 -10.31
C LYS A 46 -5.73 1.21 -9.67
N ILE A 47 -5.57 0.15 -10.46
CA ILE A 47 -5.08 -1.16 -9.98
C ILE A 47 -3.65 -1.03 -9.43
N ALA A 48 -2.78 -0.26 -10.09
CA ALA A 48 -1.42 -0.04 -9.63
C ALA A 48 -1.39 0.64 -8.25
N ASN A 49 -2.25 1.63 -8.02
CA ASN A 49 -2.39 2.28 -6.72
C ASN A 49 -2.97 1.35 -5.64
N TYR A 50 -3.90 0.45 -5.99
CA TYR A 50 -4.33 -0.58 -5.04
C TYR A 50 -3.19 -1.53 -4.65
N CYS A 51 -2.34 -1.92 -5.60
CA CYS A 51 -1.17 -2.74 -5.29
C CYS A 51 -0.19 -1.99 -4.36
N SER A 52 0.04 -0.70 -4.59
CA SER A 52 0.84 0.15 -3.69
C SER A 52 0.21 0.29 -2.30
N TYR A 53 -1.12 0.34 -2.21
CA TYR A 53 -1.85 0.29 -0.93
C TYR A 53 -1.57 -1.02 -0.19
N PHE A 54 -1.68 -2.18 -0.86
CA PHE A 54 -1.38 -3.49 -0.26
C PHE A 54 0.07 -3.60 0.19
N GLU A 55 1.01 -3.09 -0.62
CA GLU A 55 2.44 -3.04 -0.29
C GLU A 55 2.70 -2.17 0.94
N ALA A 56 2.18 -0.95 0.99
CA ALA A 56 2.38 -0.05 2.13
C ALA A 56 1.85 -0.66 3.44
N LEU A 57 0.75 -1.40 3.37
CA LEU A 57 0.11 -2.00 4.53
C LEU A 57 0.82 -3.27 5.00
N MET A 58 1.14 -4.19 4.10
CA MET A 58 1.50 -5.58 4.46
C MET A 58 2.92 -6.01 4.03
N SER A 59 3.69 -5.16 3.34
CA SER A 59 5.06 -5.53 2.94
C SER A 59 6.04 -5.42 4.11
N THR A 60 6.87 -6.45 4.23
CA THR A 60 7.93 -6.56 5.25
C THR A 60 9.28 -6.94 4.67
N ASN A 61 9.30 -7.53 3.47
CA ASN A 61 10.49 -7.82 2.68
C ASN A 61 10.19 -7.64 1.18
N SER A 62 11.22 -7.67 0.32
CA SER A 62 11.10 -7.46 -1.12
C SER A 62 11.10 -8.76 -1.95
N ALA A 63 11.46 -9.90 -1.35
CA ALA A 63 11.51 -11.18 -2.06
C ALA A 63 10.09 -11.74 -2.25
N GLU A 64 9.77 -12.24 -3.44
CA GLU A 64 8.45 -12.87 -3.70
C GLU A 64 7.24 -12.01 -3.28
N LEU A 65 7.36 -10.68 -3.37
CA LEU A 65 6.40 -9.71 -2.83
C LEU A 65 4.96 -9.99 -3.26
N THR A 66 4.75 -10.26 -4.55
CA THR A 66 3.43 -10.60 -5.11
C THR A 66 2.83 -11.85 -4.46
N HIS A 67 3.64 -12.89 -4.22
CA HIS A 67 3.18 -14.11 -3.59
C HIS A 67 2.78 -13.84 -2.14
N GLN A 68 3.67 -13.21 -1.38
CA GLN A 68 3.44 -12.93 0.03
C GLN A 68 2.20 -12.06 0.25
N LEU A 69 2.03 -10.99 -0.53
CA LEU A 69 0.89 -10.09 -0.37
C LEU A 69 -0.44 -10.76 -0.75
N ALA A 70 -0.45 -11.56 -1.82
CA ALA A 70 -1.64 -12.32 -2.19
C ALA A 70 -2.02 -13.36 -1.12
N GLU A 71 -1.03 -14.04 -0.55
CA GLU A 71 -1.23 -15.03 0.52
C GLU A 71 -1.71 -14.38 1.81
N ARG A 72 -1.02 -13.33 2.27
CA ARG A 72 -1.38 -12.57 3.47
C ARG A 72 -2.80 -12.01 3.39
N ALA A 73 -3.17 -11.41 2.26
CA ALA A 73 -4.52 -10.92 2.05
C ALA A 73 -5.56 -12.05 2.12
N ALA A 74 -5.30 -13.19 1.47
CA ALA A 74 -6.19 -14.33 1.51
C ALA A 74 -6.43 -14.86 2.94
N PHE A 75 -5.35 -15.05 3.72
CA PHE A 75 -5.45 -15.55 5.09
C PHE A 75 -6.05 -14.55 6.07
N LEU A 76 -5.80 -13.24 5.88
CA LEU A 76 -6.40 -12.19 6.71
C LEU A 76 -7.91 -12.05 6.49
N LEU A 77 -8.39 -12.30 5.26
CA LEU A 77 -9.75 -11.94 4.85
C LEU A 77 -10.68 -13.15 4.65
N ARG A 78 -10.16 -14.36 4.52
CA ARG A 78 -10.96 -15.57 4.24
C ARG A 78 -10.63 -16.67 5.24
N ASN A 79 -11.67 -17.40 5.64
CA ASN A 79 -11.56 -18.50 6.61
C ASN A 79 -11.50 -19.87 5.92
N GLN A 80 -12.24 -20.04 4.82
CA GLN A 80 -12.30 -21.31 4.10
C GLN A 80 -11.11 -21.46 3.14
N PRO A 81 -10.48 -22.65 3.04
CA PRO A 81 -9.34 -22.89 2.15
C PRO A 81 -9.63 -22.56 0.68
N GLU A 82 -10.82 -22.90 0.18
CA GLU A 82 -11.23 -22.67 -1.21
C GLU A 82 -11.33 -21.17 -1.50
N ASP A 83 -11.91 -20.40 -0.57
CA ASP A 83 -12.01 -18.95 -0.68
C ASP A 83 -10.64 -18.28 -0.63
N ARG A 84 -9.73 -18.78 0.21
CA ARG A 84 -8.35 -18.30 0.27
C ARG A 84 -7.64 -18.52 -1.06
N TYR A 85 -7.80 -19.71 -1.65
CA TYR A 85 -7.18 -20.04 -2.93
C TYR A 85 -7.70 -19.16 -4.07
N GLU A 86 -9.02 -18.94 -4.15
CA GLU A 86 -9.57 -18.03 -5.16
C GLU A 86 -9.10 -16.60 -4.95
N HIS A 87 -9.16 -16.10 -3.71
CA HIS A 87 -8.70 -14.76 -3.36
C HIS A 87 -7.22 -14.55 -3.72
N PHE A 88 -6.36 -15.52 -3.41
CA PHE A 88 -4.95 -15.52 -3.77
C PHE A 88 -4.74 -15.38 -5.28
N LYS A 89 -5.42 -16.21 -6.09
CA LYS A 89 -5.32 -16.14 -7.56
C LYS A 89 -5.77 -14.78 -8.09
N GLN A 90 -6.89 -14.26 -7.59
CA GLN A 90 -7.44 -12.97 -8.03
C GLN A 90 -6.50 -11.82 -7.68
N THR A 91 -5.93 -11.83 -6.47
CA THR A 91 -4.94 -10.83 -6.05
C THR A 91 -3.67 -10.91 -6.90
N LYS A 92 -3.19 -12.10 -7.28
CA LYS A 92 -2.05 -12.23 -8.20
C LYS A 92 -2.33 -11.63 -9.59
N LYS A 93 -3.56 -11.70 -10.08
CA LYS A 93 -3.93 -11.05 -11.36
C LYS A 93 -3.77 -9.52 -11.28
N ALA A 94 -4.07 -8.90 -10.14
CA ALA A 94 -3.84 -7.47 -9.93
C ALA A 94 -2.37 -7.08 -10.09
N TYR A 95 -1.45 -7.85 -9.51
CA TYR A 95 0.00 -7.63 -9.66
C TYR A 95 0.51 -7.84 -11.09
N ALA A 96 -0.08 -8.80 -11.82
CA ALA A 96 0.21 -8.97 -13.24
C ALA A 96 -0.21 -7.74 -14.07
N VAL A 97 -1.37 -7.15 -13.77
CA VAL A 97 -1.81 -5.89 -14.39
C VAL A 97 -0.89 -4.73 -14.01
N ARG A 98 -0.58 -4.57 -12.71
CA ARG A 98 0.35 -3.52 -12.24
C ARG A 98 1.67 -3.58 -12.99
N SER A 99 2.28 -4.77 -13.11
CA SER A 99 3.57 -4.95 -13.79
C SER A 99 3.52 -4.42 -15.23
N LYS A 100 2.46 -4.75 -16.00
CA LYS A 100 2.26 -4.21 -17.35
C LYS A 100 2.14 -2.69 -17.35
N VAL A 101 1.32 -2.13 -16.45
CA VAL A 101 1.08 -0.68 -16.36
C VAL A 101 2.36 0.09 -16.04
N VAL A 102 3.14 -0.35 -15.04
CA VAL A 102 4.37 0.35 -14.63
C VAL A 102 5.49 0.27 -15.66
N HIS A 103 5.48 -0.76 -16.51
CA HIS A 103 6.44 -0.90 -17.62
C HIS A 103 5.92 -0.29 -18.93
N GLY A 104 4.73 0.31 -18.93
CA GLY A 104 4.17 1.00 -20.10
C GLY A 104 3.58 0.08 -21.16
N ASP A 105 3.28 -1.18 -20.82
CA ASP A 105 2.65 -2.11 -21.74
C ASP A 105 1.18 -1.73 -22.00
N VAL A 106 0.74 -1.89 -23.25
CA VAL A 106 -0.63 -1.62 -23.66
C VAL A 106 -1.55 -2.76 -23.21
N LEU A 107 -2.53 -2.44 -22.36
CA LEU A 107 -3.61 -3.36 -22.02
C LEU A 107 -4.49 -3.56 -23.27
N SER A 108 -4.55 -4.79 -23.79
CA SER A 108 -5.31 -5.07 -25.01
C SER A 108 -6.82 -5.00 -24.74
N LYS A 109 -7.59 -4.47 -25.72
CA LYS A 109 -9.05 -4.29 -25.59
C LYS A 109 -9.80 -5.58 -25.26
N ASN A 110 -9.29 -6.73 -25.69
CA ASN A 110 -9.87 -8.05 -25.41
C ASN A 110 -9.75 -8.47 -23.94
N GLN A 111 -9.01 -7.72 -23.11
CA GLN A 111 -8.88 -7.98 -21.67
C GLN A 111 -9.67 -6.97 -20.81
N LEU A 112 -10.40 -6.01 -21.40
CA LEU A 112 -11.08 -4.94 -20.66
C LEU A 112 -12.02 -5.47 -19.56
N GLN A 113 -12.89 -6.43 -19.90
CA GLN A 113 -13.81 -7.04 -18.92
C GLN A 113 -13.05 -7.70 -17.76
N SER A 114 -11.95 -8.40 -18.08
CA SER A 114 -11.10 -9.02 -17.04
C SER A 114 -10.36 -8.00 -16.17
N ILE A 115 -10.06 -6.81 -16.69
CA ILE A 115 -9.39 -5.73 -15.95
C ILE A 115 -10.38 -5.03 -15.02
N GLU A 116 -11.62 -4.85 -15.45
CA GLU A 116 -12.70 -4.35 -14.59
C GLU A 116 -12.96 -5.28 -13.40
N GLU A 117 -13.05 -6.58 -13.65
CA GLU A 117 -13.15 -7.60 -12.58
C GLU A 117 -11.98 -7.52 -11.60
N VAL A 118 -10.75 -7.39 -12.11
CA VAL A 118 -9.55 -7.22 -11.27
C VAL A 118 -9.62 -5.93 -10.46
N SER A 119 -10.06 -4.82 -11.05
CA SER A 119 -10.24 -3.55 -10.34
C SER A 119 -11.28 -3.64 -9.24
N ASN A 120 -12.41 -4.31 -9.49
CA ASN A 120 -13.48 -4.51 -8.51
C ASN A 120 -13.00 -5.39 -7.35
N HIS A 121 -12.28 -6.47 -7.66
CA HIS A 121 -11.61 -7.28 -6.64
C HIS A 121 -10.67 -6.43 -5.78
N CYS A 122 -9.82 -5.60 -6.41
CA CYS A 122 -8.89 -4.74 -5.67
C CYS A 122 -9.60 -3.77 -4.72
N ASP A 123 -10.69 -3.11 -5.15
CA ASP A 123 -11.46 -2.22 -4.26
C ASP A 123 -12.11 -2.99 -3.11
N GLN A 124 -12.64 -4.19 -3.37
CA GLN A 124 -13.19 -5.05 -2.33
C GLN A 124 -12.12 -5.43 -1.30
N VAL A 125 -10.97 -5.95 -1.74
CA VAL A 125 -9.84 -6.29 -0.87
C VAL A 125 -9.38 -5.06 -0.07
N ALA A 126 -9.27 -3.90 -0.71
CA ALA A 126 -8.84 -2.68 -0.04
C ALA A 126 -9.83 -2.21 1.03
N ARG A 127 -11.14 -2.32 0.77
CA ARG A 127 -12.19 -2.02 1.75
C ARG A 127 -12.12 -2.99 2.93
N GLU A 128 -12.01 -4.28 2.66
CA GLU A 128 -11.96 -5.32 3.69
C GLU A 128 -10.69 -5.20 4.56
N LEU A 129 -9.52 -4.96 3.96
CA LEU A 129 -8.27 -4.72 4.69
C LEU A 129 -8.33 -3.47 5.56
N LEU A 130 -8.91 -2.38 5.06
CA LEU A 130 -9.07 -1.16 5.85
C LEU A 130 -9.99 -1.40 7.06
N ILE A 131 -11.12 -2.07 6.85
CA ILE A 131 -12.02 -2.43 7.95
C ILE A 131 -11.27 -3.31 8.96
N LYS A 132 -10.58 -4.35 8.49
CA LYS A 132 -9.79 -5.25 9.33
C LYS A 132 -8.73 -4.50 10.13
N ALA A 133 -7.98 -3.61 9.50
CA ALA A 133 -6.95 -2.79 10.16
C ALA A 133 -7.52 -1.85 11.23
N LEU A 134 -8.77 -1.42 11.11
CA LEU A 134 -9.41 -0.53 12.09
C LEU A 134 -10.19 -1.29 13.17
N SER A 135 -10.70 -2.49 12.87
CA SER A 135 -11.52 -3.30 13.79
C SER A 135 -10.71 -4.28 14.64
N ASP A 136 -9.55 -4.73 14.14
CA ASP A 136 -8.71 -5.74 14.77
C ASP A 136 -7.55 -5.05 15.51
N THR A 137 -7.62 -5.03 16.84
CA THR A 137 -6.66 -4.32 17.69
C THR A 137 -5.25 -4.86 17.57
N ASP A 138 -5.11 -6.18 17.37
CA ASP A 138 -3.81 -6.83 17.26
C ASP A 138 -3.16 -6.49 15.92
N PHE A 139 -3.96 -6.48 14.85
CA PHE A 139 -3.47 -6.05 13.55
C PHE A 139 -3.09 -4.57 13.55
N LEU A 140 -3.91 -3.70 14.16
CA LEU A 140 -3.59 -2.28 14.29
C LEU A 140 -2.29 -2.06 15.07
N ALA A 141 -2.14 -2.73 16.21
CA ALA A 141 -0.92 -2.65 17.01
C ALA A 141 0.32 -3.13 16.22
N ALA A 142 0.18 -4.19 15.42
CA ALA A 142 1.25 -4.67 14.54
C ALA A 142 1.61 -3.66 13.44
N LEU A 143 0.64 -2.92 12.89
CA LEU A 143 0.87 -1.87 11.89
C LEU A 143 1.58 -0.63 12.48
N GLU A 144 1.27 -0.28 13.73
CA GLU A 144 1.85 0.86 14.44
C GLU A 144 3.21 0.56 15.08
N ALA A 145 3.58 -0.73 15.14
CA ALA A 145 4.86 -1.16 15.67
C ALA A 145 6.04 -0.53 14.90
N LYS A 146 7.01 0.01 15.65
CA LYS A 146 8.24 0.57 15.07
C LYS A 146 9.12 -0.49 14.42
N ASP A 147 9.15 -1.68 15.01
CA ASP A 147 9.91 -2.81 14.49
C ASP A 147 9.07 -3.59 13.45
N HIS A 148 9.61 -3.69 12.24
CA HIS A 148 8.98 -4.42 11.14
C HIS A 148 8.90 -5.93 11.39
N SER A 149 9.73 -6.48 12.28
CA SER A 149 9.69 -7.89 12.65
C SER A 149 8.37 -8.29 13.31
N ILE A 150 7.72 -7.36 14.02
CA ILE A 150 6.44 -7.60 14.71
C ILE A 150 5.31 -7.81 13.70
N LEU A 151 5.24 -6.93 12.68
CA LEU A 151 4.26 -7.07 11.61
C LEU A 151 4.49 -8.35 10.82
N ASP A 152 5.75 -8.66 10.51
CA ASP A 152 6.10 -9.87 9.77
C ASP A 152 5.68 -11.13 10.52
N LYS A 153 6.00 -11.20 11.81
CA LYS A 153 5.59 -12.27 12.70
C LYS A 153 4.07 -12.43 12.74
N PHE A 154 3.33 -11.33 12.97
CA PHE A 154 1.86 -11.36 13.00
C PHE A 154 1.27 -11.91 11.70
N LEU A 155 1.76 -11.45 10.55
CA LEU A 155 1.28 -11.88 9.24
C LEU A 155 1.61 -13.36 8.97
N ILE A 156 2.80 -13.82 9.37
CA ILE A 156 3.21 -15.23 9.24
C ILE A 156 2.35 -16.12 10.14
N GLU A 157 2.14 -15.75 11.41
CA GLU A 157 1.29 -16.50 12.33
C GLU A 157 -0.13 -16.65 11.77
N LYS A 158 -0.68 -15.59 11.16
CA LYS A 158 -1.98 -15.65 10.47
C LYS A 158 -1.98 -16.59 9.26
N VAL A 159 -0.91 -16.62 8.46
CA VAL A 159 -0.78 -17.58 7.34
C VAL A 159 -0.78 -19.03 7.85
N PHE A 160 -0.14 -19.30 8.98
CA PHE A 160 -0.14 -20.64 9.59
C PHE A 160 -1.39 -20.95 10.42
N GLY A 161 -2.33 -20.00 10.55
CA GLY A 161 -3.55 -20.16 11.35
C GLY A 161 -3.28 -20.22 12.85
N ILE A 162 -2.14 -19.70 13.30
CA ILE A 162 -1.79 -19.57 14.72
C ILE A 162 -2.47 -18.28 15.22
N ASN A 163 -3.33 -18.41 16.23
CA ASN A 163 -4.03 -17.30 16.88
C ASN A 163 -3.43 -17.01 18.24
#